data_AF-A0A8X8Z2P4-F1
#
_entry.id   AF-A0A8X8Z2P4-F1
#
_cell.length_a   1.000
_cell.length_b   1.000
_cell.length_c   1.000
_cell.angle_alpha   90.00
_cell.angle_beta   90.00
_cell.angle_gamma   90.00
#
_symmetry.space_group_name_H-M   'P 1'
#
loop_
_entity.id
_entity.type
_entity.pdbx_description
1 polymer ?
#
loop_
_entity_poly.entity_id
_entity_poly.type
_entity_poly.pdbx_seq_one_letter_code
_entity_poly.pdbx_strand_id
1 'polypeptide(L)'
;MAAVAENPTFAEPAPTKKGRAKKALKPKAVSSNEANIAAGAVPEPSPVASPPPENSAGKENHGSLSLKKKKRGAAKGKQQASDASYFEKQLQEMQEQLEKLKIEKEQTEEMLKAKEEQLETRDREQEKLKTELKKLQKIKEFKPTVTFPLGIGIKDMEQDKKEKKKGGKKKPSPPYVLWCKDQWSEVKEANPNADFKAMSNLLGAKWKSVTAEEKKPYEERYQAEKEAYLKVAGNEKRELEAMKLLEDEQKHKTAIELLEQYLLFKQEAEKENNKKTKKEKDPLKPKHPMSAYFIFSNERRAALLAENKNVLEVAKITGEEWKNMTDIQKAPYEEIALKRKEQYGQEMEAYKQKKEEEAANVKKDGEEFMKLQKQEAMQLLKKKERTETLIKKEKESRQKKKNEEKIVDPNKPKRPASSFLLFSKETRKCLAEERPGINHSTITALISLKWKEISEEEKMVWNEKAAQAMEAYKKELEAYNQKLAAENKDENKDN
;
A
#
# COMPACT_ATOMS: atom_id res chain seq x y z
N MET A 1 52.95 35.95 20.02
CA MET A 1 51.60 35.86 20.62
C MET A 1 50.93 34.67 19.92
N ALA A 2 50.90 33.45 20.46
CA ALA A 2 50.47 32.93 21.78
C ALA A 2 48.95 32.66 21.84
N ALA A 3 48.57 31.50 22.41
CA ALA A 3 47.28 30.75 22.34
C ALA A 3 47.25 29.72 21.19
N VAL A 4 47.30 28.39 21.38
CA VAL A 4 47.16 27.48 22.55
C VAL A 4 45.74 27.40 23.15
N ALA A 5 45.03 26.32 22.77
CA ALA A 5 43.94 25.62 23.48
C ALA A 5 43.64 24.35 22.64
N GLU A 6 44.22 23.18 22.95
CA GLU A 6 43.82 22.20 23.98
C GLU A 6 42.54 21.39 23.64
N ASN A 7 42.73 20.08 23.46
CA ASN A 7 41.67 19.07 23.45
C ASN A 7 41.16 18.82 24.87
N PRO A 8 39.98 18.20 25.01
CA PRO A 8 39.89 17.06 25.91
C PRO A 8 39.27 15.82 25.23
N THR A 9 40.04 14.74 25.24
CA THR A 9 39.53 13.37 25.07
C THR A 9 38.91 12.88 26.39
N PHE A 10 37.71 12.29 26.36
CA PHE A 10 37.34 11.31 27.39
C PHE A 10 36.39 10.22 26.88
N ALA A 11 36.48 9.08 27.57
CA ALA A 11 36.13 7.74 27.16
C ALA A 11 34.66 7.42 26.83
N GLU A 12 34.51 6.37 26.02
CA GLU A 12 33.33 5.50 25.92
C GLU A 12 32.99 4.86 27.30
N PRO A 13 31.72 4.52 27.56
CA PRO A 13 31.48 3.08 27.74
C PRO A 13 30.22 2.51 27.05
N ALA A 14 30.34 1.25 26.68
CA ALA A 14 29.39 0.44 25.90
C ALA A 14 28.05 0.11 26.64
N PRO A 15 27.04 -0.46 25.95
CA PRO A 15 25.64 -0.38 26.39
C PRO A 15 25.22 -1.46 27.41
N THR A 16 24.34 -1.08 28.34
CA THR A 16 23.78 -2.01 29.33
C THR A 16 22.61 -2.82 28.77
N LYS A 17 22.74 -4.16 28.80
CA LYS A 17 21.64 -5.09 28.55
C LYS A 17 20.67 -5.09 29.73
N LYS A 18 19.36 -4.97 29.47
CA LYS A 18 18.31 -5.53 30.35
C LYS A 18 17.44 -6.48 29.54
N GLY A 19 17.12 -7.64 30.13
CA GLY A 19 16.60 -8.78 29.40
C GLY A 19 15.12 -9.08 29.65
N ARG A 20 14.50 -9.67 28.62
CA ARG A 20 13.63 -10.86 28.68
C ARG A 20 12.67 -10.98 29.88
N ALA A 21 11.45 -10.49 29.72
CA ALA A 21 10.28 -11.07 30.37
C ALA A 21 9.60 -12.08 29.42
N LYS A 22 9.62 -13.37 29.76
CA LYS A 22 8.74 -14.38 29.15
C LYS A 22 7.41 -14.38 29.91
N LYS A 23 6.28 -14.45 29.21
CA LYS A 23 5.08 -15.10 29.75
C LYS A 23 4.44 -15.95 28.66
N ALA A 24 3.89 -17.10 29.05
CA ALA A 24 3.60 -18.20 28.14
C ALA A 24 2.17 -18.71 28.32
N LEU A 25 1.62 -19.26 27.23
CA LEU A 25 0.67 -20.38 27.16
C LEU A 25 -0.54 -20.40 28.12
N LYS A 26 -1.75 -20.48 27.53
CA LYS A 26 -2.58 -21.71 27.52
C LYS A 26 -3.71 -21.60 26.46
N PRO A 27 -4.38 -22.70 26.05
CA PRO A 27 -4.76 -22.85 24.64
C PRO A 27 -6.19 -23.37 24.35
N LYS A 28 -6.52 -23.38 23.04
CA LYS A 28 -7.28 -24.41 22.29
C LYS A 28 -8.72 -24.74 22.72
N ALA A 29 -9.65 -24.42 21.83
CA ALA A 29 -10.80 -25.29 21.53
C ALA A 29 -10.89 -25.47 20.01
N VAL A 30 -10.87 -26.72 19.56
CA VAL A 30 -11.26 -27.16 18.22
C VAL A 30 -12.25 -28.28 18.47
N SER A 31 -13.43 -28.21 17.87
CA SER A 31 -14.30 -29.37 17.68
C SER A 31 -15.10 -29.16 16.39
N SER A 32 -15.45 -30.26 15.73
CA SER A 32 -15.80 -30.28 14.31
C SER A 32 -17.15 -30.97 14.06
N ASN A 33 -17.69 -30.75 12.85
CA ASN A 33 -18.70 -31.57 12.16
C ASN A 33 -20.13 -31.57 12.74
N GLU A 34 -21.18 -32.03 12.04
CA GLU A 34 -21.55 -32.03 10.60
C GLU A 34 -22.89 -32.82 10.46
N ALA A 35 -23.97 -32.20 9.95
CA ALA A 35 -25.15 -32.80 9.30
C ALA A 35 -26.20 -31.68 9.05
N ASN A 36 -26.71 -31.35 7.85
CA ASN A 36 -27.43 -32.07 6.77
C ASN A 36 -28.89 -32.49 7.08
N ILE A 37 -29.86 -31.89 6.37
CA ILE A 37 -30.82 -32.50 5.39
C ILE A 37 -32.13 -31.66 5.21
N ALA A 38 -32.52 -31.44 3.93
CA ALA A 38 -33.85 -31.06 3.35
C ALA A 38 -34.56 -29.74 3.81
N ALA A 39 -34.89 -28.76 2.95
CA ALA A 39 -35.82 -28.70 1.79
C ALA A 39 -37.32 -28.64 2.18
N GLY A 40 -38.21 -27.80 1.60
CA GLY A 40 -38.08 -26.75 0.57
C GLY A 40 -39.46 -26.11 0.21
N ALA A 41 -39.50 -25.23 -0.80
CA ALA A 41 -40.69 -24.68 -1.52
C ALA A 41 -41.58 -23.56 -0.90
N VAL A 42 -41.35 -22.34 -1.43
CA VAL A 42 -42.26 -21.24 -1.90
C VAL A 42 -43.70 -21.74 -2.31
N PRO A 43 -44.81 -20.94 -2.29
CA PRO A 43 -44.83 -19.50 -2.60
C PRO A 43 -45.87 -18.54 -1.95
N GLU A 44 -45.68 -17.24 -2.24
CA GLU A 44 -46.66 -16.12 -2.26
C GLU A 44 -47.80 -16.35 -3.30
N PRO A 45 -48.92 -15.55 -3.37
CA PRO A 45 -49.05 -14.14 -2.96
C PRO A 45 -50.36 -13.67 -2.24
N SER A 46 -50.32 -12.39 -1.84
CA SER A 46 -51.41 -11.43 -1.54
C SER A 46 -52.67 -11.52 -2.46
N PRO A 47 -53.89 -11.02 -2.08
CA PRO A 47 -54.09 -9.66 -1.51
C PRO A 47 -55.30 -9.34 -0.58
N VAL A 48 -55.15 -8.18 0.09
CA VAL A 48 -56.12 -7.13 0.51
C VAL A 48 -57.63 -7.33 0.29
N ALA A 49 -58.45 -7.25 1.37
CA ALA A 49 -59.59 -6.31 1.56
C ALA A 49 -60.35 -6.53 2.90
N SER A 50 -61.01 -5.48 3.42
CA SER A 50 -61.95 -5.47 4.58
C SER A 50 -63.34 -4.96 4.11
N PRO A 51 -64.41 -4.79 4.93
CA PRO A 51 -64.77 -5.30 6.28
C PRO A 51 -66.19 -5.99 6.30
N PRO A 52 -67.18 -5.63 7.14
CA PRO A 52 -67.73 -6.28 8.37
C PRO A 52 -69.15 -6.94 8.13
N PRO A 53 -70.17 -7.08 9.04
CA PRO A 53 -70.35 -6.81 10.50
C PRO A 53 -71.16 -7.89 11.30
N GLU A 54 -71.85 -7.49 12.40
CA GLU A 54 -72.90 -8.20 13.20
C GLU A 54 -72.43 -9.19 14.31
N ASN A 55 -73.11 -9.50 15.44
CA ASN A 55 -74.26 -8.96 16.23
C ASN A 55 -74.22 -9.63 17.66
N SER A 56 -74.95 -9.30 18.75
CA SER A 56 -75.86 -8.20 19.17
C SER A 56 -76.10 -8.22 20.71
N ALA A 57 -76.84 -7.24 21.27
CA ALA A 57 -77.53 -7.19 22.59
C ALA A 57 -76.70 -7.25 23.92
N GLY A 58 -77.09 -6.58 25.02
CA GLY A 58 -78.19 -5.61 25.24
C GLY A 58 -78.51 -5.35 26.74
N LYS A 59 -79.24 -4.25 27.02
CA LYS A 59 -79.75 -3.73 28.34
C LYS A 59 -78.72 -2.99 29.22
N GLU A 60 -78.83 -1.70 29.51
CA GLU A 60 -79.91 -0.83 30.06
C GLU A 60 -79.96 -0.78 31.60
N ASN A 61 -79.63 0.39 32.19
CA ASN A 61 -80.63 1.19 32.90
C ASN A 61 -80.17 2.64 33.22
N HIS A 62 -81.15 3.54 33.35
CA HIS A 62 -80.98 4.99 33.53
C HIS A 62 -80.92 5.44 35.00
N GLY A 63 -80.48 6.68 35.24
CA GLY A 63 -80.77 7.37 36.52
C GLY A 63 -80.04 8.68 36.77
N SER A 64 -80.51 9.78 36.17
CA SER A 64 -80.14 11.15 36.61
C SER A 64 -81.37 11.83 37.20
N LEU A 65 -81.25 12.53 38.34
CA LEU A 65 -81.87 13.84 38.61
C LEU A 65 -81.60 14.38 40.04
N SER A 66 -81.73 15.70 40.17
CA SER A 66 -81.53 16.50 41.38
C SER A 66 -82.84 16.70 42.17
N LEU A 67 -82.79 16.89 43.50
CA LEU A 67 -83.37 18.07 44.21
C LEU A 67 -83.47 17.96 45.76
N LYS A 68 -83.20 19.11 46.42
CA LYS A 68 -83.80 19.67 47.68
C LYS A 68 -83.45 19.14 49.09
N LYS A 69 -83.46 20.11 50.02
CA LYS A 69 -83.18 20.07 51.48
C LYS A 69 -84.36 19.57 52.33
N LYS A 70 -84.12 18.85 53.45
CA LYS A 70 -84.36 19.32 54.85
C LYS A 70 -84.08 18.29 55.99
N LYS A 71 -83.07 18.62 56.83
CA LYS A 71 -83.03 18.70 58.33
C LYS A 71 -83.25 17.45 59.25
N ARG A 72 -82.49 17.47 60.37
CA ARG A 72 -82.43 16.57 61.57
C ARG A 72 -81.65 15.25 61.34
N GLY A 73 -80.85 14.73 62.28
CA GLY A 73 -80.46 15.17 63.64
C GLY A 73 -79.14 14.50 64.11
N ALA A 74 -78.60 14.86 65.26
CA ALA A 74 -77.21 14.54 65.67
C ALA A 74 -77.05 13.27 66.53
N ALA A 75 -75.87 12.62 66.49
CA ALA A 75 -75.00 12.34 67.66
C ALA A 75 -73.77 11.44 67.34
N LYS A 76 -72.63 11.74 67.99
CA LYS A 76 -71.47 10.87 68.36
C LYS A 76 -70.88 9.92 67.28
N GLY A 77 -69.58 9.95 66.94
CA GLY A 77 -68.44 10.61 67.57
C GLY A 77 -67.58 9.70 68.47
N LYS A 78 -67.17 8.51 67.98
CA LYS A 78 -66.04 7.73 68.55
C LYS A 78 -65.50 6.62 67.61
N GLN A 79 -65.12 6.97 66.37
CA GLN A 79 -64.49 6.02 65.43
C GLN A 79 -63.46 6.65 64.44
N GLN A 80 -63.40 7.97 64.33
CA GLN A 80 -62.63 8.68 63.29
C GLN A 80 -61.09 8.61 63.43
N ALA A 81 -60.54 8.20 64.57
CA ALA A 81 -59.09 8.21 64.79
C ALA A 81 -58.36 7.00 64.16
N SER A 82 -58.98 5.81 64.13
CA SER A 82 -58.41 4.63 63.48
C SER A 82 -58.53 4.71 61.96
N ASP A 83 -59.70 5.14 61.48
CA ASP A 83 -59.99 5.24 60.04
C ASP A 83 -59.16 6.33 59.37
N ALA A 84 -58.87 7.45 60.04
CA ALA A 84 -57.96 8.47 59.54
C ALA A 84 -56.54 7.94 59.31
N SER A 85 -56.01 7.16 60.27
CA SER A 85 -54.67 6.55 60.13
C SER A 85 -54.61 5.49 59.02
N TYR A 86 -55.71 4.76 58.79
CA TYR A 86 -55.83 3.86 57.65
C TYR A 86 -55.90 4.62 56.32
N PHE A 87 -56.71 5.68 56.24
CA PHE A 87 -56.82 6.54 55.04
C PHE A 87 -55.50 7.22 54.68
N GLU A 88 -54.74 7.68 55.67
CA GLU A 88 -53.46 8.36 55.47
C GLU A 88 -52.39 7.38 54.97
N LYS A 89 -52.36 6.15 55.49
CA LYS A 89 -51.56 5.06 54.90
C LYS A 89 -51.98 4.73 53.47
N GLN A 90 -53.28 4.65 53.20
CA GLN A 90 -53.79 4.34 51.86
C GLN A 90 -53.52 5.46 50.84
N LEU A 91 -53.53 6.72 51.30
CA LEU A 91 -53.12 7.88 50.50
C LEU A 91 -51.62 7.86 50.21
N GLN A 92 -50.79 7.53 51.21
CA GLN A 92 -49.35 7.41 51.04
C GLN A 92 -48.99 6.24 50.11
N GLU A 93 -49.63 5.08 50.25
CA GLU A 93 -49.47 3.94 49.34
C GLU A 93 -49.87 4.29 47.90
N MET A 94 -50.95 5.07 47.71
CA MET A 94 -51.35 5.58 46.39
C MET A 94 -50.32 6.58 45.82
N GLN A 95 -49.71 7.43 46.66
CA GLN A 95 -48.63 8.34 46.25
C GLN A 95 -47.37 7.56 45.85
N GLU A 96 -46.98 6.55 46.63
CA GLU A 96 -45.86 5.66 46.32
C GLU A 96 -46.11 4.85 45.03
N GLN A 97 -47.34 4.40 44.77
CA GLN A 97 -47.72 3.77 43.51
C GLN A 97 -47.64 4.74 42.31
N LEU A 98 -48.08 5.99 42.47
CA LEU A 98 -47.96 7.02 41.44
C LEU A 98 -46.49 7.42 41.18
N GLU A 99 -45.64 7.43 42.20
CA GLU A 99 -44.21 7.67 42.06
C GLU A 99 -43.51 6.50 41.36
N LYS A 100 -43.84 5.26 41.74
CA LYS A 100 -43.37 4.04 41.05
C LYS A 100 -43.76 4.03 39.57
N LEU A 101 -45.00 4.41 39.23
CA LEU A 101 -45.46 4.52 37.84
C LEU A 101 -44.74 5.63 37.06
N LYS A 102 -44.34 6.73 37.71
CA LYS A 102 -43.49 7.77 37.08
C LYS A 102 -42.09 7.24 36.78
N ILE A 103 -41.47 6.54 37.73
CA ILE A 103 -40.14 5.94 37.57
C ILE A 103 -40.16 4.87 36.49
N GLU A 104 -41.17 3.99 36.47
CA GLU A 104 -41.33 2.98 35.42
C GLU A 104 -41.53 3.62 34.04
N LYS A 105 -42.34 4.70 33.96
CA LYS A 105 -42.49 5.48 32.74
C LYS A 105 -41.16 6.09 32.30
N GLU A 106 -40.41 6.75 33.19
CA GLU A 106 -39.11 7.36 32.89
C GLU A 106 -38.10 6.32 32.38
N GLN A 107 -38.05 5.13 33.01
CA GLN A 107 -37.24 4.00 32.55
C GLN A 107 -37.65 3.51 31.15
N THR A 108 -38.95 3.49 30.82
CA THR A 108 -39.40 3.14 29.45
C THR A 108 -39.07 4.22 28.42
N GLU A 109 -39.17 5.51 28.78
CA GLU A 109 -38.77 6.64 27.91
C GLU A 109 -37.25 6.65 27.68
N GLU A 110 -36.43 6.35 28.70
CA GLU A 110 -34.98 6.21 28.57
C GLU A 110 -34.58 5.01 27.71
N MET A 111 -35.24 3.84 27.88
CA MET A 111 -35.03 2.68 27.00
C MET A 111 -35.45 2.94 25.54
N LEU A 112 -36.52 3.71 25.31
CA LEU A 112 -36.92 4.10 23.96
C LEU A 112 -35.87 5.04 23.34
N LYS A 113 -35.43 6.06 24.07
CA LYS A 113 -34.38 6.99 23.64
C LYS A 113 -33.06 6.27 23.33
N ALA A 114 -32.67 5.30 24.15
CA ALA A 114 -31.49 4.46 23.90
C ALA A 114 -31.63 3.60 22.63
N LYS A 115 -32.84 3.11 22.33
CA LYS A 115 -33.12 2.40 21.05
C LYS A 115 -33.12 3.34 19.85
N GLU A 116 -33.63 4.56 19.98
CA GLU A 116 -33.57 5.57 18.93
C GLU A 116 -32.12 5.96 18.61
N GLU A 117 -31.27 6.15 19.62
CA GLU A 117 -29.83 6.43 19.42
C GLU A 117 -29.09 5.23 18.77
N GLN A 118 -29.45 3.99 19.13
CA GLN A 118 -28.94 2.79 18.45
C GLN A 118 -29.40 2.69 16.98
N LEU A 119 -30.65 3.09 16.68
CA LEU A 119 -31.13 3.15 15.30
C LEU A 119 -30.43 4.25 14.50
N GLU A 120 -30.26 5.45 15.06
CA GLU A 120 -29.51 6.53 14.41
C GLU A 120 -28.05 6.16 14.13
N THR A 121 -27.37 5.51 15.08
CA THR A 121 -25.98 5.06 14.88
C THR A 121 -25.88 3.98 13.81
N ARG A 122 -26.79 2.99 13.81
CA ARG A 122 -26.87 1.97 12.76
C ARG A 122 -27.15 2.56 11.39
N ASP A 123 -28.06 3.53 11.29
CA ASP A 123 -28.42 4.14 10.01
C ASP A 123 -27.30 5.08 9.50
N ARG A 124 -26.57 5.77 10.38
CA ARG A 124 -25.31 6.45 10.05
C ARG A 124 -24.25 5.48 9.52
N GLU A 125 -24.15 4.27 10.07
CA GLU A 125 -23.25 3.23 9.57
C GLU A 125 -23.70 2.66 8.21
N GLN A 126 -25.00 2.44 8.01
CA GLN A 126 -25.52 2.04 6.71
C GLN A 126 -25.28 3.09 5.63
N GLU A 127 -25.42 4.39 5.93
CA GLU A 127 -25.06 5.46 4.99
C GLU A 127 -23.55 5.49 4.72
N LYS A 128 -22.68 5.30 5.72
CA LYS A 128 -21.23 5.13 5.49
C LYS A 128 -20.96 3.99 4.50
N LEU A 129 -21.51 2.80 4.75
CA LEU A 129 -21.35 1.63 3.87
C LEU A 129 -21.91 1.86 2.47
N LYS A 130 -23.06 2.54 2.31
CA LYS A 130 -23.60 2.95 1.00
C LYS A 130 -22.68 3.93 0.28
N THR A 131 -22.08 4.90 0.97
CA THR A 131 -21.10 5.82 0.35
C THR A 131 -19.82 5.11 -0.05
N GLU A 132 -19.38 4.11 0.72
CA GLU A 132 -18.20 3.31 0.43
C GLU A 132 -18.43 2.35 -0.75
N LEU A 133 -19.59 1.68 -0.82
CA LEU A 133 -20.01 0.93 -2.01
C LEU A 133 -20.08 1.81 -3.26
N LYS A 134 -20.62 3.03 -3.15
CA LYS A 134 -20.64 4.00 -4.27
C LYS A 134 -19.23 4.44 -4.67
N LYS A 135 -18.31 4.65 -3.71
CA LYS A 135 -16.89 4.91 -4.01
C LYS A 135 -16.27 3.73 -4.76
N LEU A 136 -16.49 2.50 -4.31
CA LEU A 136 -15.97 1.29 -4.96
C LEU A 136 -16.56 1.07 -6.37
N GLN A 137 -17.85 1.34 -6.57
CA GLN A 137 -18.49 1.35 -7.89
C GLN A 137 -17.87 2.41 -8.81
N LYS A 138 -17.72 3.66 -8.34
CA LYS A 138 -17.12 4.75 -9.15
C LYS A 138 -15.62 4.49 -9.44
N ILE A 139 -14.88 3.84 -8.53
CA ILE A 139 -13.51 3.36 -8.78
C ILE A 139 -13.49 2.28 -9.86
N LYS A 140 -14.49 1.38 -9.90
CA LYS A 140 -14.65 0.39 -10.98
C LYS A 140 -15.04 1.01 -12.32
N GLU A 141 -15.64 2.19 -12.31
CA GLU A 141 -15.97 3.01 -13.49
C GLU A 141 -14.81 3.89 -13.98
N PHE A 142 -13.72 4.00 -13.22
CA PHE A 142 -12.54 4.77 -13.61
C PHE A 142 -11.89 4.17 -14.86
N LYS A 143 -12.16 4.78 -16.01
CA LYS A 143 -11.55 4.47 -17.31
C LYS A 143 -10.49 5.54 -17.62
N PRO A 144 -9.23 5.34 -17.21
CA PRO A 144 -8.16 6.30 -17.44
C PRO A 144 -7.91 6.46 -18.94
N THR A 145 -7.88 7.71 -19.40
CA THR A 145 -7.53 8.03 -20.80
C THR A 145 -6.02 7.92 -20.96
N VAL A 146 -5.57 6.74 -21.39
CA VAL A 146 -4.16 6.49 -21.75
C VAL A 146 -3.99 6.60 -23.27
N THR A 147 -3.73 7.81 -23.77
CA THR A 147 -3.26 8.01 -25.15
C THR A 147 -1.81 7.55 -25.26
N PHE A 148 -1.62 6.24 -25.44
CA PHE A 148 -0.33 5.66 -25.81
C PHE A 148 0.09 6.17 -27.20
N PRO A 149 1.30 6.74 -27.35
CA PRO A 149 1.96 6.86 -28.64
C PRO A 149 2.40 5.46 -29.09
N LEU A 150 1.47 4.71 -29.67
CA LEU A 150 1.74 3.41 -30.29
C LEU A 150 2.55 3.62 -31.57
N GLY A 151 3.87 3.47 -31.46
CA GLY A 151 4.81 3.75 -32.56
C GLY A 151 5.94 2.73 -32.74
N ILE A 152 6.01 1.67 -31.92
CA ILE A 152 6.79 0.46 -32.20
C ILE A 152 5.92 -0.73 -31.76
N GLY A 153 5.46 -1.51 -32.73
CA GLY A 153 4.52 -2.61 -32.49
C GLY A 153 5.21 -3.86 -31.95
N ILE A 154 4.43 -4.75 -31.33
CA ILE A 154 4.88 -6.10 -30.96
C ILE A 154 5.38 -6.88 -32.20
N LYS A 155 4.84 -6.55 -33.39
CA LYS A 155 5.35 -7.04 -34.69
C LYS A 155 6.79 -6.63 -34.97
N ASP A 156 7.17 -5.39 -34.67
CA ASP A 156 8.55 -4.90 -34.88
C ASP A 156 9.53 -5.62 -33.94
N MET A 157 9.12 -5.91 -32.69
CA MET A 157 9.92 -6.73 -31.78
C MET A 157 10.01 -8.22 -32.19
N GLU A 158 9.00 -8.78 -32.86
CA GLU A 158 9.10 -10.13 -33.45
C GLU A 158 9.97 -10.14 -34.72
N GLN A 159 9.92 -9.06 -35.50
CA GLN A 159 10.71 -8.90 -36.72
C GLN A 159 12.20 -8.69 -36.37
N ASP A 160 12.50 -7.84 -35.38
CA ASP A 160 13.84 -7.67 -34.81
C ASP A 160 14.37 -8.95 -34.13
N LYS A 161 13.50 -9.77 -33.49
CA LYS A 161 13.89 -11.12 -33.03
C LYS A 161 14.19 -12.09 -34.17
N LYS A 162 13.46 -12.02 -35.30
CA LYS A 162 13.73 -12.81 -36.50
C LYS A 162 15.02 -12.37 -37.20
N GLU A 163 15.32 -11.07 -37.24
CA GLU A 163 16.56 -10.53 -37.79
C GLU A 163 17.76 -10.82 -36.89
N LYS A 164 17.65 -10.66 -35.56
CA LYS A 164 18.68 -11.10 -34.61
C LYS A 164 18.98 -12.61 -34.71
N LYS A 165 18.00 -13.45 -35.05
CA LYS A 165 18.19 -14.88 -35.36
C LYS A 165 18.91 -15.15 -36.71
N LYS A 166 18.93 -14.20 -37.65
CA LYS A 166 19.58 -14.33 -38.96
C LYS A 166 20.91 -13.59 -39.09
N GLY A 167 21.13 -12.53 -38.31
CA GLY A 167 22.16 -11.51 -38.59
C GLY A 167 22.99 -11.02 -37.41
N GLY A 168 23.02 -11.72 -36.27
CA GLY A 168 23.99 -11.41 -35.21
C GLY A 168 25.41 -11.40 -35.78
N LYS A 169 26.12 -10.26 -35.68
CA LYS A 169 27.42 -10.05 -36.33
C LYS A 169 28.36 -11.21 -35.98
N LYS A 170 28.81 -11.93 -37.01
CA LYS A 170 29.62 -13.12 -36.84
C LYS A 170 30.97 -12.72 -36.24
N LYS A 171 31.52 -13.56 -35.37
CA LYS A 171 32.87 -13.35 -34.82
C LYS A 171 33.89 -13.33 -35.97
N PRO A 172 34.94 -12.51 -35.87
CA PRO A 172 36.02 -12.48 -36.86
C PRO A 172 36.58 -13.87 -37.11
N SER A 173 36.89 -14.17 -38.37
CA SER A 173 37.47 -15.46 -38.72
C SER A 173 38.96 -15.49 -38.35
N PRO A 174 39.47 -16.53 -37.67
CA PRO A 174 40.89 -16.62 -37.30
C PRO A 174 41.83 -16.51 -38.53
N PRO A 175 43.09 -16.11 -38.36
CA PRO A 175 44.03 -15.84 -39.48
C PRO A 175 44.13 -17.00 -40.48
N TYR A 176 44.22 -18.24 -39.98
CA TYR A 176 44.23 -19.45 -40.80
C TYR A 176 42.98 -19.62 -41.67
N VAL A 177 41.80 -19.22 -41.19
CA VAL A 177 40.52 -19.34 -41.92
C VAL A 177 40.42 -18.26 -43.00
N LEU A 178 40.91 -17.05 -42.72
CA LEU A 178 41.02 -15.99 -43.72
C LEU A 178 41.98 -16.42 -44.85
N TRP A 179 43.17 -16.90 -44.48
CA TRP A 179 44.16 -17.40 -45.44
C TRP A 179 43.65 -18.61 -46.23
N CYS A 180 42.97 -19.57 -45.59
CA CYS A 180 42.38 -20.72 -46.29
C CYS A 180 41.35 -20.28 -47.33
N LYS A 181 40.57 -19.24 -47.04
CA LYS A 181 39.55 -18.71 -47.96
C LYS A 181 40.19 -18.05 -49.18
N ASP A 182 41.24 -17.27 -48.97
CA ASP A 182 41.92 -16.54 -50.05
C ASP A 182 42.77 -17.50 -50.92
N GLN A 183 43.25 -18.61 -50.35
CA GLN A 183 44.00 -19.67 -51.05
C GLN A 183 43.12 -20.82 -51.59
N TRP A 184 41.83 -20.83 -51.27
CA TRP A 184 40.90 -21.91 -51.66
C TRP A 184 40.79 -22.07 -53.17
N SER A 185 40.63 -20.95 -53.88
CA SER A 185 40.49 -20.94 -55.34
C SER A 185 41.73 -21.49 -56.04
N GLU A 186 42.91 -21.05 -55.60
CA GLU A 186 44.20 -21.47 -56.16
C GLU A 186 44.46 -22.97 -55.96
N VAL A 187 44.16 -23.50 -54.77
CA VAL A 187 44.26 -24.96 -54.50
C VAL A 187 43.22 -25.75 -55.27
N LYS A 188 42.01 -25.20 -55.49
CA LYS A 188 40.95 -25.84 -56.28
C LYS A 188 41.26 -25.88 -57.77
N GLU A 189 41.83 -24.83 -58.36
CA GLU A 189 42.26 -24.82 -59.76
C GLU A 189 43.45 -25.74 -59.99
N ALA A 190 44.41 -25.79 -59.06
CA ALA A 190 45.51 -26.74 -59.10
C ALA A 190 45.07 -28.21 -58.88
N ASN A 191 43.90 -28.45 -58.27
CA ASN A 191 43.39 -29.80 -57.97
C ASN A 191 41.88 -29.93 -58.28
N PRO A 192 41.42 -29.84 -59.55
CA PRO A 192 40.00 -29.76 -59.88
C PRO A 192 39.15 -30.97 -59.44
N ASN A 193 39.80 -32.13 -59.32
CA ASN A 193 39.18 -33.41 -58.95
C ASN A 193 39.39 -33.81 -57.48
N ALA A 194 40.01 -32.95 -56.66
CA ALA A 194 40.27 -33.26 -55.25
C ALA A 194 39.02 -33.01 -54.38
N ASP A 195 38.74 -33.95 -53.48
CA ASP A 195 37.68 -33.80 -52.48
C ASP A 195 38.01 -32.67 -51.47
N PHE A 196 36.97 -32.10 -50.85
CA PHE A 196 37.05 -31.07 -49.82
C PHE A 196 38.04 -31.44 -48.71
N LYS A 197 38.07 -32.70 -48.28
CA LYS A 197 38.98 -33.17 -47.23
C LYS A 197 40.45 -33.17 -47.70
N ALA A 198 40.70 -33.50 -48.96
CA ALA A 198 42.03 -33.43 -49.56
C ALA A 198 42.50 -31.97 -49.71
N MET A 199 41.66 -31.09 -50.25
CA MET A 199 41.95 -29.65 -50.36
C MET A 199 42.22 -29.00 -48.99
N SER A 200 41.42 -29.35 -47.96
CA SER A 200 41.59 -28.85 -46.59
C SER A 200 42.91 -29.33 -45.96
N ASN A 201 43.29 -30.60 -46.16
CA ASN A 201 44.59 -31.12 -45.70
C ASN A 201 45.77 -30.42 -46.40
N LEU A 202 45.65 -30.17 -47.71
CA LEU A 202 46.69 -29.52 -48.52
C LEU A 202 46.88 -28.05 -48.13
N LEU A 203 45.78 -27.32 -47.89
CA LEU A 203 45.80 -25.99 -47.29
C LEU A 203 46.38 -25.99 -45.87
N GLY A 204 46.02 -26.98 -45.04
CA GLY A 204 46.58 -27.15 -43.69
C GLY A 204 48.09 -27.42 -43.69
N ALA A 205 48.62 -28.12 -44.70
CA ALA A 205 50.05 -28.31 -44.91
C ALA A 205 50.71 -27.01 -45.40
N LYS A 206 50.16 -26.36 -46.44
CA LYS A 206 50.68 -25.11 -47.01
C LYS A 206 50.72 -23.99 -45.95
N TRP A 207 49.73 -23.86 -45.06
CA TRP A 207 49.78 -22.90 -43.93
C TRP A 207 50.92 -23.16 -42.94
N LYS A 208 51.33 -24.42 -42.74
CA LYS A 208 52.47 -24.73 -41.85
C LYS A 208 53.80 -24.30 -42.47
N SER A 209 53.95 -24.38 -43.79
CA SER A 209 55.14 -23.93 -44.52
C SER A 209 55.17 -22.43 -44.85
N VAL A 210 54.01 -21.77 -44.91
CA VAL A 210 53.89 -20.30 -45.09
C VAL A 210 54.72 -19.57 -44.03
N THR A 211 55.51 -18.59 -44.43
CA THR A 211 56.45 -17.87 -43.57
C THR A 211 55.74 -16.93 -42.59
N ALA A 212 56.42 -16.49 -41.52
CA ALA A 212 55.84 -15.54 -40.56
C ALA A 212 55.43 -14.21 -41.22
N GLU A 213 56.15 -13.78 -42.25
CA GLU A 213 55.89 -12.56 -43.01
C GLU A 213 54.59 -12.67 -43.83
N GLU A 214 54.32 -13.83 -44.44
CA GLU A 214 53.07 -14.10 -45.15
C GLU A 214 51.87 -14.30 -44.22
N LYS A 215 52.09 -14.75 -42.98
CA LYS A 215 51.03 -14.85 -41.95
C LYS A 215 50.63 -13.48 -41.38
N LYS A 216 51.59 -12.58 -41.24
CA LYS A 216 51.44 -11.27 -40.57
C LYS A 216 50.25 -10.42 -41.08
N PRO A 217 49.98 -10.26 -42.40
CA PRO A 217 48.80 -9.54 -42.89
C PRO A 217 47.47 -10.14 -42.42
N TYR A 218 47.37 -11.47 -42.31
CA TYR A 218 46.16 -12.16 -41.85
C TYR A 218 45.98 -12.05 -40.34
N GLU A 219 47.07 -11.99 -39.58
CA GLU A 219 47.07 -11.75 -38.14
C GLU A 219 46.68 -10.31 -37.79
N GLU A 220 47.24 -9.33 -38.48
CA GLU A 220 46.88 -7.91 -38.36
C GLU A 220 45.41 -7.68 -38.75
N ARG A 221 44.95 -8.25 -39.87
CA ARG A 221 43.54 -8.21 -40.31
C ARG A 221 42.59 -8.82 -39.27
N TYR A 222 42.96 -9.96 -38.69
CA TYR A 222 42.16 -10.60 -37.64
C TYR A 222 42.08 -9.75 -36.37
N GLN A 223 43.17 -9.14 -35.91
CA GLN A 223 43.13 -8.28 -34.73
C GLN A 223 42.29 -7.02 -34.99
N ALA A 224 42.44 -6.38 -36.15
CA ALA A 224 41.64 -5.21 -36.54
C ALA A 224 40.13 -5.54 -36.61
N GLU A 225 39.76 -6.66 -37.24
CA GLU A 225 38.35 -7.12 -37.31
C GLU A 225 37.81 -7.50 -35.92
N LYS A 226 38.64 -8.09 -35.06
CA LYS A 226 38.31 -8.43 -33.66
C LYS A 226 38.12 -7.21 -32.77
N GLU A 227 38.94 -6.18 -32.91
CA GLU A 227 38.75 -4.91 -32.21
C GLU A 227 37.49 -4.18 -32.69
N ALA A 228 37.24 -4.15 -34.00
CA ALA A 228 36.02 -3.59 -34.57
C ALA A 228 34.78 -4.34 -34.04
N TYR A 229 34.81 -5.68 -34.04
CA TYR A 229 33.75 -6.52 -33.48
C TYR A 229 33.52 -6.25 -31.99
N LEU A 230 34.58 -6.13 -31.18
CA LEU A 230 34.45 -5.84 -29.75
C LEU A 230 33.89 -4.44 -29.47
N LYS A 231 34.30 -3.41 -30.24
CA LYS A 231 33.74 -2.06 -30.16
C LYS A 231 32.25 -2.06 -30.50
N VAL A 232 31.87 -2.72 -31.59
CA VAL A 232 30.48 -2.83 -32.04
C VAL A 232 29.62 -3.61 -31.04
N ALA A 233 30.06 -4.79 -30.58
CA ALA A 233 29.35 -5.59 -29.57
C ALA A 233 29.29 -4.90 -28.19
N GLY A 234 30.23 -3.99 -27.90
CA GLY A 234 30.17 -3.10 -26.73
C GLY A 234 29.12 -2.00 -26.86
N ASN A 235 29.02 -1.38 -28.04
CA ASN A 235 28.01 -0.36 -28.33
C ASN A 235 26.59 -0.94 -28.35
N GLU A 236 26.38 -2.08 -29.04
CA GLU A 236 25.08 -2.77 -29.10
C GLU A 236 24.55 -3.13 -27.70
N LYS A 237 25.43 -3.51 -26.76
CA LYS A 237 25.05 -3.74 -25.35
C LYS A 237 24.61 -2.45 -24.65
N ARG A 238 25.34 -1.34 -24.85
CA ARG A 238 25.03 -0.04 -24.26
C ARG A 238 23.72 0.53 -24.81
N GLU A 239 23.46 0.34 -26.10
CA GLU A 239 22.21 0.72 -26.78
C GLU A 239 21.01 -0.08 -26.24
N LEU A 240 21.16 -1.40 -26.07
CA LEU A 240 20.12 -2.25 -25.46
C LEU A 240 19.83 -1.87 -24.00
N GLU A 241 20.87 -1.53 -23.23
CA GLU A 241 20.72 -1.06 -21.84
C GLU A 241 20.01 0.31 -21.79
N ALA A 242 20.36 1.23 -22.69
CA ALA A 242 19.71 2.54 -22.82
C ALA A 242 18.23 2.43 -23.24
N MET A 243 17.91 1.62 -24.25
CA MET A 243 16.52 1.38 -24.66
C MET A 243 15.68 0.79 -23.52
N LYS A 244 16.25 -0.16 -22.77
CA LYS A 244 15.56 -0.76 -21.63
C LYS A 244 15.30 0.28 -20.52
N LEU A 245 16.28 1.14 -20.23
CA LEU A 245 16.14 2.19 -19.22
C LEU A 245 15.04 3.19 -19.63
N LEU A 246 14.96 3.54 -20.91
CA LEU A 246 13.89 4.38 -21.48
C LEU A 246 12.51 3.71 -21.40
N GLU A 247 12.41 2.40 -21.65
CA GLU A 247 11.15 1.64 -21.51
C GLU A 247 10.69 1.60 -20.03
N ASP A 248 11.63 1.41 -19.10
CA ASP A 248 11.37 1.44 -17.66
C ASP A 248 10.95 2.86 -17.19
N GLU A 249 11.58 3.92 -17.72
CA GLU A 249 11.21 5.33 -17.47
C GLU A 249 9.82 5.69 -18.01
N GLN A 250 9.46 5.24 -19.22
CA GLN A 250 8.13 5.43 -19.80
C GLN A 250 7.05 4.81 -18.92
N LYS A 251 7.24 3.56 -18.46
CA LYS A 251 6.30 2.88 -17.54
C LYS A 251 6.15 3.64 -16.22
N HIS A 252 7.26 4.12 -15.65
CA HIS A 252 7.25 4.93 -14.43
C HIS A 252 6.48 6.24 -14.63
N LYS A 253 6.66 6.93 -15.77
CA LYS A 253 5.91 8.15 -16.11
C LYS A 253 4.41 7.87 -16.23
N THR A 254 4.00 6.84 -16.97
CA THR A 254 2.58 6.45 -17.09
C THR A 254 1.97 6.07 -15.74
N ALA A 255 2.72 5.42 -14.85
CA ALA A 255 2.24 5.10 -13.50
C ALA A 255 2.01 6.35 -12.63
N ILE A 256 2.85 7.40 -12.77
CA ILE A 256 2.64 8.69 -12.10
C ILE A 256 1.41 9.41 -12.68
N GLU A 257 1.27 9.46 -14.00
CA GLU A 257 0.13 10.10 -14.66
C GLU A 257 -1.19 9.43 -14.27
N LEU A 258 -1.22 8.10 -14.19
CA LEU A 258 -2.38 7.34 -13.71
C LEU A 258 -2.74 7.67 -12.26
N LEU A 259 -1.73 7.83 -11.40
CA LEU A 259 -1.92 8.24 -10.00
C LEU A 259 -2.50 9.67 -9.92
N GLU A 260 -2.02 10.60 -10.74
CA GLU A 260 -2.53 11.97 -10.81
C GLU A 260 -4.00 12.00 -11.28
N GLN A 261 -4.34 11.25 -12.33
CA GLN A 261 -5.73 11.11 -12.78
C GLN A 261 -6.64 10.54 -11.68
N TYR A 262 -6.19 9.52 -10.94
CA TYR A 262 -6.94 8.94 -9.82
C TYR A 262 -7.12 9.93 -8.65
N LEU A 263 -6.07 10.69 -8.34
CA LEU A 263 -6.08 11.71 -7.29
C LEU A 263 -7.04 12.87 -7.61
N LEU A 264 -7.06 13.33 -8.87
CA LEU A 264 -8.02 14.32 -9.37
C LEU A 264 -9.45 13.80 -9.30
N PHE A 265 -9.70 12.58 -9.79
CA PHE A 265 -11.00 11.92 -9.74
C PHE A 265 -11.54 11.80 -8.30
N LYS A 266 -10.68 11.45 -7.33
CA LYS A 266 -11.05 11.39 -5.91
C LYS A 266 -11.45 12.78 -5.38
N GLN A 267 -10.69 13.82 -5.72
CA GLN A 267 -10.97 15.20 -5.31
C GLN A 267 -12.30 15.72 -5.90
N GLU A 268 -12.64 15.36 -7.14
CA GLU A 268 -13.93 15.69 -7.75
C GLU A 268 -15.11 14.97 -7.08
N ALA A 269 -14.96 13.68 -6.74
CA ALA A 269 -15.97 12.93 -6.00
C ALA A 269 -16.23 13.51 -4.59
N GLU A 270 -15.21 14.04 -3.92
CA GLU A 270 -15.37 14.74 -2.63
C GLU A 270 -16.07 16.09 -2.80
N LYS A 271 -15.71 16.88 -3.83
CA LYS A 271 -16.41 18.14 -4.20
C LYS A 271 -17.89 17.93 -4.55
N GLU A 272 -18.24 16.84 -5.24
CA GLU A 272 -19.64 16.51 -5.54
C GLU A 272 -20.46 16.17 -4.29
N ASN A 273 -19.88 15.44 -3.32
CA ASN A 273 -20.57 15.11 -2.08
C ASN A 273 -20.82 16.36 -1.22
N ASN A 274 -19.83 17.24 -1.13
CA ASN A 274 -19.94 18.51 -0.39
C ASN A 274 -20.95 19.51 -1.02
N LYS A 275 -21.34 19.31 -2.28
CA LYS A 275 -22.44 20.06 -2.94
C LYS A 275 -23.84 19.60 -2.52
N LYS A 276 -23.99 18.37 -1.98
CA LYS A 276 -25.30 17.76 -1.66
C LYS A 276 -25.75 18.02 -0.22
N THR A 277 -24.83 18.40 0.66
CA THR A 277 -25.12 18.89 2.02
C THR A 277 -25.52 20.37 1.97
N LYS A 278 -26.76 20.65 2.40
CA LYS A 278 -27.35 21.99 2.42
C LYS A 278 -26.51 22.90 3.33
N LYS A 279 -25.80 23.88 2.76
CA LYS A 279 -24.88 24.76 3.50
C LYS A 279 -25.59 25.43 4.67
N GLU A 280 -25.11 25.12 5.87
CA GLU A 280 -25.49 25.82 7.09
C GLU A 280 -25.09 27.30 6.98
N LYS A 281 -25.94 28.20 7.49
CA LYS A 281 -25.65 29.63 7.43
C LYS A 281 -24.58 29.95 8.45
N ASP A 282 -23.40 30.31 7.95
CA ASP A 282 -22.21 30.68 8.72
C ASP A 282 -22.55 31.54 9.97
N PRO A 283 -22.41 30.98 11.20
CA PRO A 283 -22.74 31.68 12.43
C PRO A 283 -21.90 32.94 12.70
N LEU A 284 -20.74 33.07 12.06
CA LEU A 284 -19.80 34.17 12.25
C LEU A 284 -20.04 35.35 11.28
N LYS A 285 -20.98 35.24 10.35
CA LYS A 285 -21.32 36.36 9.46
C LYS A 285 -21.94 37.52 10.28
N PRO A 286 -21.39 38.74 10.21
CA PRO A 286 -22.00 39.92 10.84
C PRO A 286 -23.46 40.10 10.43
N LYS A 287 -24.28 40.57 11.37
CA LYS A 287 -25.73 40.81 11.15
C LYS A 287 -25.98 42.26 10.78
N HIS A 288 -26.89 42.49 9.84
CA HIS A 288 -27.26 43.85 9.43
C HIS A 288 -27.72 44.69 10.64
N PRO A 289 -27.26 45.95 10.76
CA PRO A 289 -27.61 46.82 11.86
C PRO A 289 -29.05 47.33 11.74
N MET A 290 -29.65 47.64 12.88
CA MET A 290 -31.01 48.16 12.94
C MET A 290 -31.08 49.61 12.45
N SER A 291 -32.09 49.92 11.64
CA SER A 291 -32.39 51.29 11.19
C SER A 291 -32.87 52.18 12.35
N ALA A 292 -32.78 53.49 12.21
CA ALA A 292 -33.12 54.50 13.22
C ALA A 292 -34.50 54.24 13.88
N TYR A 293 -35.53 53.98 13.07
CA TYR A 293 -36.86 53.60 13.55
C TYR A 293 -36.85 52.35 14.44
N PHE A 294 -36.07 51.31 14.09
CA PHE A 294 -36.01 50.08 14.89
C PHE A 294 -35.23 50.28 16.20
N ILE A 295 -34.27 51.21 16.24
CA ILE A 295 -33.54 51.57 17.46
C ILE A 295 -34.51 52.24 18.44
N PHE A 296 -35.17 53.31 17.99
CA PHE A 296 -36.25 53.97 18.74
C PHE A 296 -37.35 52.99 19.15
N SER A 297 -37.77 52.12 18.22
CA SER A 297 -38.84 51.16 18.45
C SER A 297 -38.50 50.11 19.50
N ASN A 298 -37.23 49.71 19.62
CA ASN A 298 -36.81 48.79 20.68
C ASN A 298 -36.81 49.47 22.05
N GLU A 299 -36.35 50.72 22.13
CA GLU A 299 -36.36 51.51 23.36
C GLU A 299 -37.79 51.81 23.83
N ARG A 300 -38.66 52.29 22.93
CA ARG A 300 -40.09 52.48 23.23
C ARG A 300 -40.82 51.18 23.53
N ARG A 301 -40.50 50.07 22.85
CA ARG A 301 -41.10 48.76 23.15
C ARG A 301 -40.75 48.29 24.55
N ALA A 302 -39.53 48.51 25.04
CA ALA A 302 -39.16 48.15 26.41
C ALA A 302 -40.01 48.90 27.45
N ALA A 303 -40.19 50.22 27.29
CA ALA A 303 -41.04 51.04 28.16
C ALA A 303 -42.52 50.60 28.10
N LEU A 304 -43.08 50.45 26.90
CA LEU A 304 -44.50 50.12 26.72
C LEU A 304 -44.84 48.68 27.14
N LEU A 305 -43.90 47.73 27.07
CA LEU A 305 -44.07 46.39 27.62
C LEU A 305 -44.05 46.38 29.16
N ALA A 306 -43.25 47.25 29.80
CA ALA A 306 -43.28 47.42 31.26
C ALA A 306 -44.63 47.98 31.76
N GLU A 307 -45.34 48.72 30.90
CA GLU A 307 -46.72 49.18 31.12
C GLU A 307 -47.79 48.10 30.79
N ASN A 308 -47.39 46.85 30.55
CA ASN A 308 -48.25 45.71 30.20
C ASN A 308 -49.08 45.86 28.90
N LYS A 309 -48.63 46.69 27.94
CA LYS A 309 -49.31 46.86 26.64
C LYS A 309 -49.02 45.69 25.70
N ASN A 310 -50.01 45.31 24.89
CA ASN A 310 -49.87 44.18 23.96
C ASN A 310 -48.90 44.52 22.81
N VAL A 311 -48.10 43.56 22.34
CA VAL A 311 -47.07 43.73 21.29
C VAL A 311 -47.62 44.42 20.03
N LEU A 312 -48.87 44.14 19.65
CA LEU A 312 -49.54 44.77 18.50
C LEU A 312 -49.92 46.24 18.75
N GLU A 313 -50.27 46.60 19.99
CA GLU A 313 -50.56 47.98 20.39
C GLU A 313 -49.27 48.79 20.47
N VAL A 314 -48.22 48.20 21.07
CA VAL A 314 -46.88 48.78 21.12
C VAL A 314 -46.37 49.14 19.72
N ALA A 315 -46.54 48.24 18.74
CA ALA A 315 -46.15 48.49 17.35
C ALA A 315 -46.91 49.66 16.71
N LYS A 316 -48.21 49.82 16.98
CA LYS A 316 -49.01 50.95 16.49
C LYS A 316 -48.56 52.27 17.12
N ILE A 317 -48.52 52.33 18.47
CA ILE A 317 -48.12 53.51 19.25
C ILE A 317 -46.75 54.01 18.79
N THR A 318 -45.77 53.10 18.69
CA THR A 318 -44.40 53.43 18.28
C THR A 318 -44.32 53.90 16.82
N GLY A 319 -45.12 53.33 15.91
CA GLY A 319 -45.16 53.75 14.51
C GLY A 319 -45.76 55.15 14.33
N GLU A 320 -46.83 55.45 15.06
CA GLU A 320 -47.47 56.77 15.09
C GLU A 320 -46.57 57.83 15.75
N GLU A 321 -45.92 57.48 16.87
CA GLU A 321 -44.97 58.36 17.55
C GLU A 321 -43.77 58.70 16.65
N TRP A 322 -43.14 57.72 16.00
CA TRP A 322 -42.04 57.98 15.06
C TRP A 322 -42.48 58.87 13.87
N LYS A 323 -43.70 58.69 13.37
CA LYS A 323 -44.24 59.53 12.28
C LYS A 323 -44.37 60.99 12.74
N ASN A 324 -44.81 61.21 13.97
CA ASN A 324 -45.07 62.54 14.54
C ASN A 324 -43.83 63.21 15.18
N MET A 325 -42.74 62.48 15.43
CA MET A 325 -41.48 63.07 15.91
C MET A 325 -40.87 64.04 14.89
N THR A 326 -40.29 65.13 15.39
CA THR A 326 -39.55 66.09 14.54
C THR A 326 -38.17 65.56 14.17
N ASP A 327 -37.56 66.13 13.13
CA ASP A 327 -36.24 65.66 12.65
C ASP A 327 -35.14 65.83 13.71
N ILE A 328 -35.27 66.83 14.60
CA ILE A 328 -34.38 67.02 15.76
C ILE A 328 -34.51 65.86 16.76
N GLN A 329 -35.71 65.29 16.94
CA GLN A 329 -35.94 64.12 17.80
C GLN A 329 -35.50 62.81 17.14
N LYS A 330 -35.49 62.75 15.79
CA LYS A 330 -35.00 61.60 15.01
C LYS A 330 -33.48 61.58 14.88
N ALA A 331 -32.84 62.75 14.80
CA ALA A 331 -31.39 62.93 14.66
C ALA A 331 -30.52 62.01 15.55
N PRO A 332 -30.73 61.87 16.89
CA PRO A 332 -29.92 60.97 17.71
C PRO A 332 -30.06 59.49 17.28
N TYR A 333 -31.26 59.06 16.85
CA TYR A 333 -31.48 57.69 16.37
C TYR A 333 -30.87 57.46 14.99
N GLU A 334 -30.87 58.48 14.14
CA GLU A 334 -30.23 58.45 12.81
C GLU A 334 -28.70 58.42 12.92
N GLU A 335 -28.10 59.20 13.82
CA GLU A 335 -26.68 59.10 14.14
C GLU A 335 -26.27 57.71 14.63
N ILE A 336 -27.04 57.13 15.57
CA ILE A 336 -26.75 55.78 16.09
C ILE A 336 -26.92 54.72 14.98
N ALA A 337 -27.90 54.87 14.10
CA ALA A 337 -28.07 53.99 12.94
C ALA A 337 -26.91 54.11 11.95
N LEU A 338 -26.42 55.34 11.70
CA LEU A 338 -25.30 55.60 10.80
C LEU A 338 -23.99 55.04 11.37
N LYS A 339 -23.69 55.28 12.65
CA LYS A 339 -22.53 54.70 13.35
C LYS A 339 -22.55 53.16 13.32
N ARG A 340 -23.71 52.53 13.55
CA ARG A 340 -23.87 51.06 13.44
C ARG A 340 -23.76 50.55 12.00
N LYS A 341 -24.17 51.34 11.00
CA LYS A 341 -24.00 51.01 9.58
C LYS A 341 -22.53 51.03 9.15
N GLU A 342 -21.76 51.99 9.65
CA GLU A 342 -20.32 52.08 9.42
C GLU A 342 -19.57 50.91 10.09
N GLN A 343 -19.85 50.64 11.37
CA GLN A 343 -19.30 49.48 12.10
C GLN A 343 -19.59 48.16 11.37
N TYR A 344 -20.83 47.93 10.93
CA TYR A 344 -21.18 46.75 10.13
C TYR A 344 -20.42 46.67 8.81
N GLY A 345 -20.13 47.81 8.17
CA GLY A 345 -19.27 47.86 6.97
C GLY A 345 -17.87 47.33 7.26
N GLN A 346 -17.22 47.86 8.30
CA GLN A 346 -15.88 47.44 8.74
C GLN A 346 -15.85 45.96 9.16
N GLU A 347 -16.85 45.51 9.94
CA GLU A 347 -17.00 44.10 10.33
C GLU A 347 -17.21 43.17 9.13
N MET A 348 -18.00 43.58 8.14
CA MET A 348 -18.24 42.80 6.92
C MET A 348 -17.02 42.72 6.02
N GLU A 349 -16.23 43.78 5.93
CA GLU A 349 -14.95 43.79 5.20
C GLU A 349 -13.93 42.87 5.89
N ALA A 350 -13.77 42.97 7.21
CA ALA A 350 -12.92 42.09 7.99
C ALA A 350 -13.36 40.61 7.89
N TYR A 351 -14.67 40.33 7.98
CA TYR A 351 -15.22 38.99 7.77
C TYR A 351 -14.95 38.47 6.35
N LYS A 352 -15.09 39.32 5.32
CA LYS A 352 -14.80 38.94 3.94
C LYS A 352 -13.31 38.61 3.75
N GLN A 353 -12.41 39.46 4.23
CA GLN A 353 -10.96 39.24 4.18
C GLN A 353 -10.57 37.93 4.88
N LYS A 354 -11.03 37.74 6.12
CA LYS A 354 -10.78 36.50 6.90
C LYS A 354 -11.30 35.25 6.18
N LYS A 355 -12.48 35.34 5.54
CA LYS A 355 -13.06 34.21 4.79
C LYS A 355 -12.29 33.90 3.51
N GLU A 356 -11.74 34.91 2.84
CA GLU A 356 -10.87 34.74 1.68
C GLU A 356 -9.50 34.15 2.08
N GLU A 357 -8.95 34.57 3.22
CA GLU A 357 -7.73 33.99 3.81
C GLU A 357 -7.93 32.53 4.25
N GLU A 358 -9.01 32.22 4.97
CA GLU A 358 -9.37 30.86 5.37
C GLU A 358 -9.56 29.95 4.14
N ALA A 359 -10.25 30.43 3.11
CA ALA A 359 -10.41 29.71 1.85
C ALA A 359 -9.09 29.57 1.06
N ALA A 360 -8.12 30.46 1.24
CA ALA A 360 -6.79 30.34 0.66
C ALA A 360 -5.92 29.33 1.44
N ASN A 361 -5.99 29.31 2.77
CA ASN A 361 -5.27 28.36 3.60
C ASN A 361 -5.81 26.93 3.40
N VAL A 362 -7.13 26.73 3.40
CA VAL A 362 -7.73 25.41 3.09
C VAL A 362 -7.34 24.89 1.69
N LYS A 363 -7.10 25.77 0.71
CA LYS A 363 -6.56 25.37 -0.60
C LYS A 363 -5.09 24.94 -0.49
N LYS A 364 -4.24 25.75 0.17
CA LYS A 364 -2.82 25.42 0.39
C LYS A 364 -2.65 24.11 1.14
N ASP A 365 -3.36 23.94 2.26
CA ASP A 365 -3.32 22.71 3.07
C ASP A 365 -3.76 21.49 2.24
N GLY A 366 -4.78 21.65 1.39
CA GLY A 366 -5.20 20.63 0.44
C GLY A 366 -4.14 20.31 -0.63
N GLU A 367 -3.48 21.31 -1.19
CA GLU A 367 -2.39 21.14 -2.16
C GLU A 367 -1.15 20.47 -1.54
N GLU A 368 -0.78 20.85 -0.30
CA GLU A 368 0.31 20.22 0.45
C GLU A 368 0.00 18.77 0.82
N PHE A 369 -1.22 18.47 1.25
CA PHE A 369 -1.67 17.10 1.52
C PHE A 369 -1.57 16.21 0.27
N MET A 370 -2.02 16.72 -0.89
CA MET A 370 -1.94 16.00 -2.16
C MET A 370 -0.47 15.80 -2.62
N LYS A 371 0.39 16.79 -2.39
CA LYS A 371 1.84 16.70 -2.64
C LYS A 371 2.49 15.64 -1.76
N LEU A 372 2.13 15.57 -0.48
CA LEU A 372 2.61 14.56 0.46
C LEU A 372 2.15 13.15 0.03
N GLN A 373 0.88 12.98 -0.35
CA GLN A 373 0.35 11.70 -0.83
C GLN A 373 1.06 11.23 -2.11
N LYS A 374 1.33 12.14 -3.07
CA LYS A 374 2.13 11.85 -4.27
C LYS A 374 3.57 11.45 -3.92
N GLN A 375 4.19 12.11 -2.94
CA GLN A 375 5.54 11.78 -2.47
C GLN A 375 5.60 10.41 -1.80
N GLU A 376 4.63 10.06 -0.96
CA GLU A 376 4.52 8.74 -0.32
C GLU A 376 4.34 7.63 -1.36
N ALA A 377 3.43 7.82 -2.33
CA ALA A 377 3.23 6.87 -3.42
C ALA A 377 4.50 6.65 -4.26
N MET A 378 5.26 7.71 -4.58
CA MET A 378 6.57 7.56 -5.24
C MET A 378 7.59 6.80 -4.37
N GLN A 379 7.59 6.99 -3.05
CA GLN A 379 8.46 6.21 -2.16
C GLN A 379 8.06 4.73 -2.13
N LEU A 380 6.77 4.41 -2.13
CA LEU A 380 6.26 3.04 -2.20
C LEU A 380 6.65 2.38 -3.53
N LEU A 381 6.54 3.09 -4.65
CA LEU A 381 6.95 2.58 -5.97
C LEU A 381 8.46 2.27 -6.02
N LYS A 382 9.31 3.20 -5.55
CA LYS A 382 10.77 2.97 -5.42
C LYS A 382 11.13 1.83 -4.45
N LYS A 383 10.36 1.65 -3.37
CA LYS A 383 10.52 0.48 -2.47
C LYS A 383 10.17 -0.82 -3.21
N LYS A 384 9.08 -0.82 -3.99
CA LYS A 384 8.64 -1.98 -4.79
C LYS A 384 9.69 -2.38 -5.82
N GLU A 385 10.21 -1.44 -6.61
CA GLU A 385 11.29 -1.67 -7.58
C GLU A 385 12.55 -2.28 -6.93
N ARG A 386 12.94 -1.77 -5.76
CA ARG A 386 14.06 -2.32 -4.97
C ARG A 386 13.77 -3.76 -4.51
N THR A 387 12.54 -4.07 -4.09
CA THR A 387 12.18 -5.47 -3.74
C THR A 387 12.12 -6.38 -4.96
N GLU A 388 11.58 -5.92 -6.10
CA GLU A 388 11.50 -6.72 -7.34
C GLU A 388 12.89 -7.01 -7.92
N THR A 389 13.82 -6.05 -7.87
CA THR A 389 15.22 -6.26 -8.28
C THR A 389 15.98 -7.21 -7.35
N LEU A 390 15.76 -7.14 -6.03
CA LEU A 390 16.29 -8.12 -5.07
C LEU A 390 15.74 -9.54 -5.33
N ILE A 391 14.42 -9.68 -5.49
CA ILE A 391 13.75 -10.96 -5.80
C ILE A 391 14.26 -11.53 -7.12
N LYS A 392 14.47 -10.69 -8.15
CA LYS A 392 15.04 -11.13 -9.43
C LYS A 392 16.46 -11.64 -9.26
N LYS A 393 17.32 -10.90 -8.55
CA LYS A 393 18.72 -11.29 -8.29
C LYS A 393 18.81 -12.59 -7.47
N GLU A 394 17.91 -12.78 -6.51
CA GLU A 394 17.80 -14.03 -5.75
C GLU A 394 17.35 -15.19 -6.65
N LYS A 395 16.31 -15.01 -7.46
CA LYS A 395 15.86 -16.01 -8.45
C LYS A 395 16.98 -16.41 -9.42
N GLU A 396 17.72 -15.44 -9.96
CA GLU A 396 18.87 -15.68 -10.83
C GLU A 396 19.97 -16.47 -10.11
N SER A 397 20.30 -16.11 -8.86
CA SER A 397 21.29 -16.85 -8.04
C SER A 397 20.85 -18.29 -7.76
N ARG A 398 19.57 -18.52 -7.49
CA ARG A 398 18.98 -19.82 -7.18
C ARG A 398 18.88 -20.69 -8.43
N GLN A 399 18.62 -20.08 -9.58
CA GLN A 399 18.58 -20.74 -10.88
C GLN A 399 20.00 -21.07 -11.38
N LYS A 400 21.00 -20.23 -11.07
CA LYS A 400 22.42 -20.56 -11.29
C LYS A 400 22.84 -21.77 -10.45
N LYS A 401 22.56 -21.78 -9.15
CA LYS A 401 22.79 -22.96 -8.28
C LYS A 401 22.08 -24.21 -8.80
N LYS A 402 20.81 -24.11 -9.19
CA LYS A 402 20.02 -25.25 -9.70
C LYS A 402 20.54 -25.76 -11.05
N ASN A 403 21.16 -24.91 -11.88
CA ASN A 403 21.85 -25.35 -13.09
C ASN A 403 23.20 -26.00 -12.75
N GLU A 404 23.99 -25.43 -11.82
CA GLU A 404 25.23 -26.04 -11.34
C GLU A 404 24.99 -27.44 -10.72
N GLU A 405 23.91 -27.60 -9.94
CA GLU A 405 23.46 -28.88 -9.38
C GLU A 405 22.95 -29.86 -10.45
N LYS A 406 22.30 -29.37 -11.51
CA LYS A 406 21.79 -30.23 -12.62
C LYS A 406 22.86 -30.64 -13.64
N ILE A 407 24.01 -29.96 -13.70
CA ILE A 407 25.08 -30.23 -14.67
C ILE A 407 26.06 -31.30 -14.16
N VAL A 408 26.02 -31.62 -12.86
CA VAL A 408 26.82 -32.70 -12.26
C VAL A 408 25.96 -33.94 -12.11
N ASP A 409 26.12 -34.90 -13.03
CA ASP A 409 25.63 -36.27 -12.83
C ASP A 409 26.12 -36.77 -11.45
N PRO A 410 25.22 -37.23 -10.54
CA PRO A 410 25.58 -37.75 -9.23
C PRO A 410 26.65 -38.87 -9.26
N ASN A 411 26.72 -39.64 -10.34
CA ASN A 411 27.67 -40.73 -10.54
C ASN A 411 29.00 -40.30 -11.16
N LYS A 412 29.13 -39.04 -11.61
CA LYS A 412 30.39 -38.55 -12.19
C LYS A 412 31.46 -38.48 -11.09
N PRO A 413 32.63 -39.13 -11.27
CA PRO A 413 33.73 -39.04 -10.32
C PRO A 413 34.09 -37.59 -10.01
N LYS A 414 34.48 -37.30 -8.76
CA LYS A 414 34.85 -35.96 -8.30
C LYS A 414 36.36 -35.80 -8.31
N ARG A 415 36.85 -34.67 -8.82
CA ARG A 415 38.29 -34.38 -8.86
C ARG A 415 38.88 -34.44 -7.44
N PRO A 416 39.98 -35.18 -7.21
CA PRO A 416 40.56 -35.36 -5.90
C PRO A 416 41.26 -34.08 -5.42
N ALA A 417 41.52 -34.02 -4.12
CA ALA A 417 42.23 -32.91 -3.49
C ALA A 417 43.68 -32.81 -4.02
N SER A 418 44.12 -31.58 -4.30
CA SER A 418 45.52 -31.27 -4.61
C SER A 418 46.43 -31.49 -3.39
N SER A 419 47.75 -31.55 -3.59
CA SER A 419 48.74 -31.82 -2.53
C SER A 419 48.62 -30.87 -1.34
N PHE A 420 48.52 -29.56 -1.61
CA PHE A 420 48.26 -28.55 -0.58
C PHE A 420 46.92 -28.77 0.16
N LEU A 421 45.87 -29.27 -0.51
CA LEU A 421 44.57 -29.53 0.11
C LEU A 421 44.59 -30.79 0.98
N LEU A 422 45.33 -31.83 0.58
CA LEU A 422 45.57 -33.02 1.40
C LEU A 422 46.36 -32.65 2.67
N PHE A 423 47.47 -31.94 2.48
CA PHE A 423 48.27 -31.38 3.57
C PHE A 423 47.44 -30.48 4.50
N SER A 424 46.66 -29.55 3.93
CA SER A 424 45.79 -28.64 4.66
C SER A 424 44.70 -29.38 5.43
N LYS A 425 44.19 -30.50 4.94
CA LYS A 425 43.21 -31.31 5.66
C LYS A 425 43.82 -31.93 6.92
N GLU A 426 45.03 -32.46 6.82
CA GLU A 426 45.69 -33.12 7.96
C GLU A 426 46.21 -32.12 8.98
N THR A 427 46.93 -31.09 8.54
CA THR A 427 47.40 -30.03 9.46
C THR A 427 46.28 -29.22 10.07
N ARG A 428 45.11 -29.11 9.43
CA ARG A 428 43.90 -28.53 10.08
C ARG A 428 43.40 -29.36 11.24
N LYS A 429 43.50 -30.70 11.20
CA LYS A 429 43.17 -31.55 12.36
C LYS A 429 44.17 -31.33 13.48
N CYS A 430 45.47 -31.52 13.20
CA CYS A 430 46.54 -31.31 14.18
C CYS A 430 46.42 -29.94 14.87
N LEU A 431 46.27 -28.86 14.10
CA LEU A 431 46.13 -27.51 14.66
C LEU A 431 44.81 -27.26 15.40
N ALA A 432 43.72 -27.97 15.05
CA ALA A 432 42.46 -27.89 15.80
C ALA A 432 42.51 -28.68 17.12
N GLU A 433 43.26 -29.78 17.15
CA GLU A 433 43.50 -30.63 18.33
C GLU A 433 44.54 -30.00 19.28
N GLU A 434 45.63 -29.43 18.75
CA GLU A 434 46.65 -28.67 19.51
C GLU A 434 46.09 -27.37 20.10
N ARG A 435 45.13 -26.73 19.41
CA ARG A 435 44.59 -25.41 19.77
C ARG A 435 43.06 -25.33 19.67
N PRO A 436 42.34 -26.09 20.52
CA PRO A 436 40.88 -26.04 20.55
C PRO A 436 40.40 -24.61 20.85
N GLY A 437 39.56 -24.07 19.96
CA GLY A 437 38.99 -22.72 20.06
C GLY A 437 39.58 -21.65 19.13
N ILE A 438 40.65 -21.94 18.38
CA ILE A 438 41.15 -21.00 17.37
C ILE A 438 40.19 -20.89 16.17
N ASN A 439 40.02 -19.68 15.64
CA ASN A 439 39.19 -19.40 14.47
C ASN A 439 39.72 -20.11 13.21
N HIS A 440 38.82 -20.65 12.39
CA HIS A 440 39.13 -21.37 11.14
C HIS A 440 39.99 -20.55 10.15
N SER A 441 39.84 -19.21 10.12
CA SER A 441 40.70 -18.34 9.30
C SER A 441 42.15 -18.35 9.78
N THR A 442 42.38 -18.25 11.09
CA THR A 442 43.70 -18.32 11.72
C THR A 442 44.35 -19.68 11.52
N ILE A 443 43.60 -20.79 11.67
CA ILE A 443 44.11 -22.13 11.36
C ILE A 443 44.52 -22.22 9.88
N THR A 444 43.72 -21.68 8.96
CA THR A 444 44.03 -21.69 7.52
C THR A 444 45.25 -20.83 7.17
N ALA A 445 45.50 -19.73 7.88
CA ALA A 445 46.73 -18.95 7.77
C ALA A 445 47.95 -19.73 8.27
N LEU A 446 47.86 -20.37 9.45
CA LEU A 446 48.95 -21.20 10.02
C LEU A 446 49.32 -22.38 9.10
N ILE A 447 48.35 -23.03 8.47
CA ILE A 447 48.58 -24.06 7.45
C ILE A 447 49.34 -23.50 6.25
N SER A 448 49.00 -22.29 5.82
CA SER A 448 49.65 -21.65 4.66
C SER A 448 51.09 -21.22 4.96
N LEU A 449 51.44 -21.01 6.23
CA LEU A 449 52.81 -20.83 6.71
C LEU A 449 53.55 -22.17 6.77
N LYS A 450 53.01 -23.17 7.48
CA LYS A 450 53.61 -24.52 7.55
C LYS A 450 53.90 -25.10 6.16
N TRP A 451 53.00 -24.93 5.18
CA TRP A 451 53.24 -25.40 3.80
C TRP A 451 54.44 -24.74 3.09
N LYS A 452 54.78 -23.49 3.45
CA LYS A 452 55.97 -22.81 2.92
C LYS A 452 57.25 -23.33 3.58
N GLU A 453 57.19 -23.55 4.90
CA GLU A 453 58.30 -23.96 5.76
C GLU A 453 58.73 -25.43 5.58
N ILE A 454 57.81 -26.29 5.16
CA ILE A 454 58.02 -27.73 4.91
C ILE A 454 59.06 -27.98 3.80
N SER A 455 59.89 -29.02 3.96
CA SER A 455 60.95 -29.34 3.00
C SER A 455 60.40 -29.81 1.65
N GLU A 456 61.22 -29.77 0.60
CA GLU A 456 60.78 -30.26 -0.71
C GLU A 456 60.56 -31.78 -0.71
N GLU A 457 61.28 -32.54 0.14
CA GLU A 457 61.04 -33.98 0.32
C GLU A 457 59.68 -34.25 0.96
N GLU A 458 59.31 -33.50 2.00
CA GLU A 458 58.00 -33.62 2.64
C GLU A 458 56.87 -33.16 1.71
N LYS A 459 57.09 -32.12 0.89
CA LYS A 459 56.17 -31.73 -0.20
C LYS A 459 56.03 -32.82 -1.25
N MET A 460 57.11 -33.53 -1.61
CA MET A 460 57.03 -34.66 -2.55
C MET A 460 56.07 -35.74 -2.06
N VAL A 461 56.08 -36.11 -0.78
CA VAL A 461 55.13 -37.09 -0.22
C VAL A 461 53.67 -36.64 -0.42
N TRP A 462 53.37 -35.35 -0.33
CA TRP A 462 52.02 -34.82 -0.60
C TRP A 462 51.70 -34.71 -2.10
N ASN A 463 52.69 -34.41 -2.93
CA ASN A 463 52.57 -34.38 -4.38
C ASN A 463 52.33 -35.79 -4.95
N GLU A 464 53.04 -36.81 -4.46
CA GLU A 464 52.82 -38.22 -4.80
C GLU A 464 51.42 -38.69 -4.39
N LYS A 465 50.99 -38.42 -3.15
CA LYS A 465 49.62 -38.73 -2.71
C LYS A 465 48.54 -38.07 -3.58
N ALA A 466 48.78 -36.83 -4.01
CA ALA A 466 47.88 -36.13 -4.92
C ALA A 466 47.92 -36.69 -6.35
N ALA A 467 49.10 -37.12 -6.83
CA ALA A 467 49.28 -37.73 -8.14
C ALA A 467 48.59 -39.11 -8.21
N GLN A 468 48.80 -39.97 -7.20
CA GLN A 468 48.14 -41.26 -7.06
C GLN A 468 46.61 -41.10 -7.01
N ALA A 469 46.10 -40.17 -6.20
CA ALA A 469 44.67 -39.87 -6.16
C ALA A 469 44.14 -39.36 -7.51
N MET A 470 44.90 -38.52 -8.22
CA MET A 470 44.53 -38.02 -9.55
C MET A 470 44.58 -39.11 -10.63
N GLU A 471 45.47 -40.10 -10.50
CA GLU A 471 45.51 -41.26 -11.38
C GLU A 471 44.32 -42.20 -11.14
N ALA A 472 43.97 -42.48 -9.87
CA ALA A 472 42.76 -43.21 -9.52
C ALA A 472 41.51 -42.53 -10.09
N TYR A 473 41.39 -41.21 -9.92
CA TYR A 473 40.31 -40.41 -10.51
C TYR A 473 40.27 -40.47 -12.04
N LYS A 474 41.42 -40.50 -12.73
CA LYS A 474 41.45 -40.67 -14.20
C LYS A 474 40.89 -42.03 -14.60
N LYS A 475 41.30 -43.11 -13.93
CA LYS A 475 40.79 -44.48 -14.15
C LYS A 475 39.29 -44.58 -13.87
N GLU A 476 38.80 -43.99 -12.78
CA GLU A 476 37.36 -43.90 -12.49
C GLU A 476 36.60 -43.10 -13.56
N LEU A 477 37.13 -41.96 -14.01
CA LEU A 477 36.51 -41.12 -15.03
C LEU A 477 36.47 -41.82 -16.39
N GLU A 478 37.51 -42.56 -16.74
CA GLU A 478 37.56 -43.40 -17.96
C GLU A 478 36.53 -44.53 -17.88
N ALA A 479 36.44 -45.26 -16.76
CA ALA A 479 35.43 -46.28 -16.55
C ALA A 479 33.99 -45.72 -16.59
N TYR A 480 33.77 -44.55 -15.98
CA TYR A 480 32.49 -43.82 -16.06
C TYR A 480 32.16 -43.40 -17.51
N ASN A 481 33.11 -42.84 -18.26
CA ASN A 481 32.91 -42.48 -19.66
C ASN A 481 32.65 -43.71 -20.55
N GLN A 482 33.31 -44.84 -20.29
CA GLN A 482 33.05 -46.11 -20.98
C GLN A 482 31.65 -46.65 -20.68
N LYS A 483 31.21 -46.62 -19.41
CA LYS A 483 29.85 -46.99 -19.03
C LYS A 483 28.82 -46.10 -19.74
N LEU A 484 29.02 -44.79 -19.70
CA LEU A 484 28.12 -43.82 -20.32
C LEU A 484 28.07 -43.99 -21.85
N ALA A 485 29.18 -44.37 -22.49
CA ALA A 485 29.23 -44.70 -23.92
C ALA A 485 28.62 -46.07 -24.29
N ALA A 486 28.47 -47.00 -23.33
CA ALA A 486 27.72 -48.24 -23.51
C ALA A 486 26.21 -48.00 -23.34
N GLU A 487 25.80 -47.28 -22.30
CA GLU A 487 24.41 -46.91 -22.01
C GLU A 487 23.78 -46.16 -23.21
N ASN A 488 24.48 -45.18 -23.78
CA ASN A 488 24.05 -44.46 -25.00
C ASN A 488 24.06 -45.31 -26.30
N LYS A 489 24.67 -46.51 -26.29
CA LYS A 489 24.67 -47.43 -27.45
C LYS A 489 23.53 -48.43 -27.42
N ASP A 490 23.03 -48.77 -26.24
CA ASP A 490 21.90 -49.68 -26.11
C ASP A 490 20.56 -48.93 -26.25
N GLU A 491 20.43 -47.69 -25.74
CA GLU A 491 19.27 -46.82 -26.02
C GLU A 491 19.04 -46.55 -27.52
N ASN A 492 20.09 -46.66 -28.35
CA ASN A 492 20.03 -46.40 -29.79
C ASN A 492 19.88 -47.69 -30.64
N LYS A 493 19.52 -48.81 -30.00
CA LYS A 493 19.11 -50.08 -30.66
C LYS A 493 17.63 -50.41 -30.50
N ASP A 494 16.97 -49.85 -29.48
CA ASP A 494 15.57 -50.13 -29.13
C ASP A 494 14.58 -49.07 -29.69
N ASN A 495 14.97 -48.32 -30.73
CA ASN A 495 14.18 -47.23 -31.31
C ASN A 495 14.30 -47.15 -32.84
#